data_AF-A0A833QKK9-F1
#
_entry.id   AF-A0A833QKK9-F1
#
_cell.length_a   1.000
_cell.length_b   1.000
_cell.length_c   1.000
_cell.angle_alpha   90.00
_cell.angle_beta   90.00
_cell.angle_gamma   90.00
#
_symmetry.space_group_name_H-M   'P 1'
#
loop_
_entity.id
_entity.type
_entity.pdbx_description
1 polymer ?
#
loop_
_entity_poly.entity_id
_entity_poly.type
_entity_poly.pdbx_seq_one_letter_code
_entity_poly.pdbx_strand_id
1 'polypeptide(L)'
;MNFGPCGVIFGPCAVCSFMTTIVEYLELSKHDPGRAETDFSRFDVKQVVRTIYILFSKKGKEIMDLADVSAPLPEWFTEEDLSTYASLYEKNGFKYPLQMPYRALGRLENVPDQNAPDQKIEVPVLLIQGEEDYVFKFPGFYETIKEGTMQKYVPNLEISYMPEGTHFAQEQFPDQVNELIIHFLKGHPVNA
;
A
#
# COMPACT_ATOMS: atom_id res chain seq x y z
N MET A 1 -2.14 31.65 49.84
CA MET A 1 -1.83 30.36 49.18
C MET A 1 -3.08 29.90 48.47
N ASN A 2 -3.05 29.91 47.14
CA ASN A 2 -3.93 29.19 46.21
C ASN A 2 -3.37 29.46 44.81
N PHE A 3 -2.80 28.45 44.16
CA PHE A 3 -2.34 28.54 42.78
C PHE A 3 -3.43 27.96 41.87
N GLY A 4 -3.97 28.80 40.99
CA GLY A 4 -4.88 28.41 39.91
C GLY A 4 -4.13 27.82 38.70
N PRO A 5 -4.84 27.13 37.80
CA PRO A 5 -4.22 26.46 36.66
C PRO A 5 -3.84 27.48 35.59
N CYS A 6 -2.55 27.50 35.24
CA CYS A 6 -2.02 28.27 34.12
C CYS A 6 -2.37 27.52 32.83
N GLY A 7 -3.30 28.06 32.05
CA GLY A 7 -3.61 27.57 30.71
C GLY A 7 -2.46 27.86 29.75
N VAL A 8 -1.90 26.81 29.14
CA VAL A 8 -0.98 26.94 28.01
C VAL A 8 -1.80 26.79 26.73
N ILE A 9 -1.93 27.89 25.99
CA ILE A 9 -2.47 27.90 24.63
C ILE A 9 -1.42 27.25 23.73
N PHE A 10 -1.67 26.01 23.29
CA PHE A 10 -0.90 25.38 22.22
C PHE A 10 -1.39 25.93 20.87
N GLY A 11 -0.70 26.96 20.36
CA GLY A 11 -0.69 27.26 18.93
C GLY A 11 0.17 26.23 18.17
N PRO A 12 -0.09 25.97 16.88
CA PRO A 12 0.63 24.96 16.12
C PRO A 12 2.10 25.38 15.95
N CYS A 13 2.99 24.73 16.69
CA CYS A 13 4.42 24.82 16.49
C CYS A 13 4.75 24.15 15.16
N ALA A 14 5.38 24.89 14.25
CA ALA A 14 5.79 24.50 12.89
C ALA A 14 6.87 23.40 12.83
N VAL A 15 7.03 22.60 13.89
CA VAL A 15 8.04 21.55 14.04
C VAL A 15 7.45 20.26 14.66
N CYS A 16 6.13 20.18 14.84
CA CYS A 16 5.45 19.02 15.43
C CYS A 16 4.50 18.33 14.44
N SER A 17 5.05 17.64 13.44
CA SER A 17 4.40 16.48 12.80
C SER A 17 5.46 15.65 12.07
N PHE A 18 6.39 15.08 12.84
CA PHE A 18 7.23 14.00 12.33
C PHE A 18 6.34 12.78 12.18
N MET A 19 6.01 12.42 10.94
CA MET A 19 5.22 11.22 10.62
C MET A 19 6.19 10.03 10.67
N THR A 20 5.99 9.13 11.62
CA THR A 20 6.94 8.05 11.91
C THR A 20 6.82 6.88 10.93
N THR A 21 5.66 6.69 10.28
CA THR A 21 5.51 5.70 9.18
C THR A 21 4.62 6.18 8.01
N ILE A 22 4.72 5.55 6.84
CA ILE A 22 3.89 5.82 5.66
C ILE A 22 2.51 5.23 5.87
N VAL A 23 2.41 4.21 6.71
CA VAL A 23 1.14 3.69 7.21
C VAL A 23 0.40 4.83 7.91
N GLU A 24 1.02 5.48 8.89
CA GLU A 24 0.43 6.65 9.57
C GLU A 24 0.10 7.78 8.58
N TYR A 25 0.97 8.02 7.59
CA TYR A 25 0.72 9.03 6.56
C TYR A 25 -0.50 8.73 5.71
N LEU A 26 -0.60 7.51 5.20
CA LEU A 26 -1.69 7.09 4.34
C LEU A 26 -2.99 7.03 5.15
N GLU A 27 -2.95 6.53 6.39
CA GLU A 27 -4.11 6.52 7.29
C GLU A 27 -4.63 7.93 7.58
N LEU A 28 -3.76 8.87 7.94
CA LEU A 28 -4.19 10.26 8.15
C LEU A 28 -4.71 10.90 6.85
N SER A 29 -4.13 10.55 5.71
CA SER A 29 -4.57 11.05 4.40
C SER A 29 -5.91 10.49 3.94
N LYS A 30 -6.38 9.35 4.51
CA LYS A 30 -7.73 8.85 4.25
C LYS A 30 -8.82 9.81 4.73
N HIS A 31 -8.57 10.50 5.86
CA HIS A 31 -9.55 11.37 6.52
C HIS A 31 -9.37 12.87 6.23
N ASP A 32 -8.29 13.26 5.54
CA ASP A 32 -8.00 14.66 5.18
C ASP A 32 -7.83 14.83 3.65
N PRO A 33 -8.94 15.02 2.91
CA PRO A 33 -8.89 15.20 1.46
C PRO A 33 -8.07 16.42 1.06
N GLY A 34 -7.05 16.22 0.23
CA GLY A 34 -6.16 17.29 -0.25
C GLY A 34 -4.80 17.33 0.43
N ARG A 35 -4.62 16.70 1.61
CA ARG A 35 -3.32 16.65 2.29
C ARG A 35 -2.25 15.95 1.45
N ALA A 36 -2.55 14.72 1.00
CA ALA A 36 -1.64 13.94 0.17
C ALA A 36 -1.40 14.58 -1.20
N GLU A 37 -2.42 15.18 -1.84
CA GLU A 37 -2.22 15.91 -3.10
C GLU A 37 -1.32 17.13 -2.93
N THR A 38 -1.53 17.90 -1.86
CA THR A 38 -0.71 19.08 -1.56
C THR A 38 0.74 18.67 -1.37
N ASP A 39 0.97 17.59 -0.62
CA ASP A 39 2.33 17.10 -0.37
C ASP A 39 2.99 16.52 -1.63
N PHE A 40 2.28 15.71 -2.41
CA PHE A 40 2.79 15.14 -3.67
C PHE A 40 3.05 16.25 -4.71
N SER A 41 2.25 17.32 -4.73
CA SER A 41 2.44 18.45 -5.64
C SER A 41 3.71 19.26 -5.39
N ARG A 42 4.41 19.02 -4.27
CA ARG A 42 5.71 19.66 -3.97
C ARG A 42 6.86 19.08 -4.80
N PHE A 43 6.65 17.94 -5.45
CA PHE A 43 7.67 17.19 -6.17
C PHE A 43 7.25 16.95 -7.63
N ASP A 44 8.24 16.78 -8.50
CA ASP A 44 7.96 16.35 -9.87
C ASP A 44 7.34 14.94 -9.85
N VAL A 45 6.43 14.67 -10.78
CA VAL A 45 5.74 13.37 -10.89
C VAL A 45 6.73 12.20 -10.93
N LYS A 46 7.82 12.34 -11.69
CA LYS A 46 8.88 11.32 -11.78
C LYS A 46 9.56 11.06 -10.43
N GLN A 47 9.75 12.10 -9.61
CA GLN A 47 10.33 11.95 -8.27
C GLN A 47 9.37 11.20 -7.34
N VAL A 48 8.06 11.52 -7.38
CA VAL A 48 7.05 10.82 -6.56
C VAL A 48 6.99 9.33 -6.92
N VAL A 49 6.90 9.00 -8.22
CA VAL A 49 6.88 7.59 -8.67
C VAL A 49 8.16 6.85 -8.27
N ARG A 50 9.33 7.49 -8.43
CA ARG A 50 10.62 6.94 -7.98
C ARG A 50 10.60 6.59 -6.49
N THR A 51 10.15 7.53 -5.65
CA THR A 51 10.10 7.32 -4.21
C THR A 51 9.17 6.17 -3.84
N ILE A 52 8.01 6.04 -4.49
CA ILE A 52 7.08 4.91 -4.29
C ILE A 52 7.78 3.59 -4.62
N TYR A 53 8.39 3.47 -5.80
CA TYR A 53 9.08 2.24 -6.20
C TYR A 53 10.21 1.86 -5.24
N ILE A 54 11.03 2.83 -4.83
CA ILE A 54 12.12 2.58 -3.88
C ILE A 54 11.59 2.13 -2.52
N LEU A 55 10.54 2.78 -2.01
CA LEU A 55 9.97 2.47 -0.71
C LEU A 55 9.42 1.05 -0.65
N PHE A 56 8.60 0.70 -1.64
CA PHE A 56 7.86 -0.55 -1.67
C PHE A 56 8.71 -1.73 -2.21
N SER A 57 9.98 -1.47 -2.54
CA SER A 57 10.96 -2.48 -2.98
C SER A 57 12.14 -2.69 -2.01
N LYS A 58 12.29 -1.84 -0.98
CA LYS A 58 13.39 -1.99 -0.02
C LYS A 58 13.02 -2.94 1.11
N LYS A 59 13.82 -4.00 1.28
CA LYS A 59 13.78 -4.90 2.43
C LYS A 59 14.14 -4.13 3.71
N GLY A 60 13.27 -4.17 4.73
CA GLY A 60 13.63 -3.89 6.13
C GLY A 60 14.10 -2.48 6.53
N LYS A 61 14.02 -1.42 5.71
CA LYS A 61 14.47 -0.07 6.11
C LYS A 61 13.36 0.87 6.60
N GLU A 62 13.75 1.78 7.50
CA GLU A 62 12.91 2.84 8.03
C GLU A 62 12.70 3.98 7.02
N ILE A 63 11.59 4.68 7.20
CA ILE A 63 11.04 5.70 6.31
C ILE A 63 11.87 6.98 6.26
N MET A 64 12.76 7.18 7.23
CA MET A 64 13.62 8.37 7.27
C MET A 64 14.60 8.43 6.06
N ASP A 65 14.79 7.31 5.34
CA ASP A 65 15.53 7.25 4.07
C ASP A 65 14.70 7.67 2.83
N LEU A 66 13.42 8.02 2.97
CA LEU A 66 12.50 8.28 1.85
C LEU A 66 12.73 9.59 1.08
N ALA A 67 13.49 10.50 1.66
CA ALA A 67 13.83 11.77 1.01
C ALA A 67 15.10 11.68 0.16
N ASP A 68 15.79 10.53 0.16
CA ASP A 68 17.02 10.39 -0.59
C ASP A 68 16.75 10.01 -2.05
N VAL A 69 16.51 11.03 -2.88
CA VAL A 69 16.42 10.91 -4.34
C VAL A 69 17.68 10.29 -4.97
N SER A 70 18.81 10.25 -4.25
CA SER A 70 20.04 9.59 -4.71
C SER A 70 20.02 8.08 -4.54
N ALA A 71 19.03 7.52 -3.83
CA ALA A 71 18.88 6.08 -3.74
C ALA A 71 18.69 5.46 -5.15
N PRO A 72 19.39 4.36 -5.45
CA PRO A 72 19.25 3.69 -6.73
C PRO A 72 17.84 3.11 -6.88
N LEU A 73 17.39 2.99 -8.13
CA LEU A 73 16.19 2.23 -8.44
C LEU A 73 16.39 0.74 -8.10
N PRO A 74 15.30 -0.01 -7.84
CA PRO A 74 15.37 -1.47 -7.78
C PRO A 74 16.02 -2.04 -9.04
N GLU A 75 16.81 -3.10 -8.91
CA GLU A 75 17.61 -3.64 -10.02
C GLU A 75 16.77 -4.08 -11.23
N TRP A 76 15.51 -4.44 -10.99
CA TRP A 76 14.54 -4.87 -11.99
C TRP A 76 13.72 -3.71 -12.59
N PHE A 77 13.93 -2.47 -12.14
CA PHE A 77 13.14 -1.30 -12.56
C PHE A 77 14.02 -0.20 -13.17
N THR A 78 13.85 0.06 -14.46
CA THR A 78 14.73 0.95 -15.22
C THR A 78 14.29 2.41 -15.20
N GLU A 79 15.17 3.32 -15.65
CA GLU A 79 14.82 4.74 -15.86
C GLU A 79 13.78 4.93 -16.98
N GLU A 80 13.71 4.01 -17.94
CA GLU A 80 12.70 4.00 -19.00
C GLU A 80 11.33 3.61 -18.43
N ASP A 81 11.27 2.56 -17.60
CA ASP A 81 10.05 2.17 -16.88
C ASP A 81 9.55 3.31 -16.00
N LEU A 82 10.46 3.92 -15.23
CA LEU A 82 10.14 5.08 -14.39
C LEU A 82 9.55 6.23 -15.22
N SER A 83 10.13 6.53 -16.37
CA SER A 83 9.65 7.60 -17.25
C SER A 83 8.29 7.25 -17.87
N THR A 84 8.09 5.99 -18.25
CA THR A 84 6.82 5.48 -18.76
C THR A 84 5.72 5.62 -17.71
N TYR A 85 5.94 5.13 -16.49
CA TYR A 85 4.98 5.25 -15.40
C TYR A 85 4.73 6.72 -15.03
N ALA A 86 5.77 7.54 -14.92
CA ALA A 86 5.62 8.96 -14.60
C ALA A 86 4.72 9.69 -15.62
N SER A 87 4.86 9.40 -16.91
CA SER A 87 4.06 10.03 -17.96
C SER A 87 2.54 9.83 -17.78
N LEU A 88 2.13 8.72 -17.17
CA LEU A 88 0.71 8.41 -16.91
C LEU A 88 0.08 9.36 -15.88
N TYR A 89 0.89 9.95 -15.01
CA TYR A 89 0.45 10.86 -13.95
C TYR A 89 0.66 12.33 -14.30
N GLU A 90 1.38 12.67 -15.37
CA GLU A 90 1.67 14.08 -15.73
C GLU A 90 0.39 14.91 -15.96
N LYS A 91 -0.62 14.33 -16.62
CA LYS A 91 -1.84 15.05 -16.96
C LYS A 91 -2.79 15.26 -15.78
N ASN A 92 -2.96 14.24 -14.95
CA ASN A 92 -4.02 14.19 -13.92
C ASN A 92 -3.48 14.16 -12.48
N GLY A 93 -2.17 14.09 -12.30
CA GLY A 93 -1.52 13.89 -11.02
C GLY A 93 -1.99 12.63 -10.29
N PHE A 94 -1.90 12.65 -8.97
CA PHE A 94 -2.18 11.51 -8.10
C PHE A 94 -3.58 11.53 -7.45
N LYS A 95 -4.43 12.48 -7.83
CA LYS A 95 -5.75 12.66 -7.21
C LYS A 95 -6.62 11.40 -7.25
N TYR A 96 -6.65 10.71 -8.40
CA TYR A 96 -7.47 9.50 -8.59
C TYR A 96 -6.88 8.26 -7.88
N PRO A 97 -5.57 7.97 -8.00
CA PRO A 97 -4.93 6.92 -7.20
C PRO A 97 -5.09 7.10 -5.69
N LEU A 98 -5.15 8.34 -5.19
CA LEU A 98 -5.40 8.62 -3.78
C LEU A 98 -6.89 8.44 -3.40
N GLN A 99 -7.81 8.46 -4.37
CA GLN A 99 -9.23 8.25 -4.13
C GLN A 99 -9.58 6.78 -3.92
N MET A 100 -8.97 5.87 -4.68
CA MET A 100 -9.12 4.41 -4.56
C MET A 100 -7.73 3.75 -4.45
N PRO A 101 -7.43 2.97 -3.40
CA PRO A 101 -8.38 2.51 -2.39
C PRO A 101 -8.54 3.44 -1.18
N TYR A 102 -7.58 4.34 -0.90
CA TYR A 102 -7.42 4.99 0.41
C TYR A 102 -8.66 5.73 0.94
N ARG A 103 -9.21 6.68 0.18
CA ARG A 103 -10.38 7.47 0.65
C ARG A 103 -11.68 6.68 0.64
N ALA A 104 -11.85 5.78 -0.32
CA ALA A 104 -13.06 5.00 -0.38
C ALA A 104 -13.14 4.00 0.77
N LEU A 105 -12.03 3.32 1.10
CA LEU A 105 -11.97 2.44 2.25
C LEU A 105 -12.16 3.21 3.55
N GLY A 106 -11.54 4.38 3.72
CA GLY A 106 -11.77 5.23 4.91
C GLY A 106 -13.24 5.67 5.09
N ARG A 107 -14.02 5.77 4.00
CA ARG A 107 -15.47 6.02 4.09
C ARG A 107 -16.25 4.78 4.50
N LEU A 108 -15.78 3.58 4.18
CA LEU A 108 -16.41 2.31 4.52
C LEU A 108 -16.08 1.86 5.95
N GLU A 109 -14.95 2.28 6.51
CA GLU A 109 -14.52 1.96 7.89
C GLU A 109 -15.55 2.34 8.97
N ASN A 110 -16.39 3.36 8.71
CA ASN A 110 -17.41 3.86 9.65
C ASN A 110 -18.84 3.48 9.25
N VAL A 111 -19.02 2.69 8.20
CA VAL A 111 -20.34 2.14 7.85
C VAL A 111 -20.51 0.88 8.66
N PRO A 112 -21.34 0.88 9.73
CA PRO A 112 -21.58 -0.34 10.47
C PRO A 112 -22.14 -1.36 9.50
N ASP A 113 -21.52 -2.52 9.51
CA ASP A 113 -21.92 -3.64 8.68
C ASP A 113 -23.19 -4.26 9.27
N GLN A 114 -24.32 -3.58 9.09
CA GLN A 114 -25.57 -3.96 9.73
C GLN A 114 -26.22 -5.17 9.03
N ASN A 115 -25.64 -5.63 7.91
CA ASN A 115 -26.27 -6.64 7.05
C ASN A 115 -25.29 -7.39 6.11
N ALA A 116 -23.96 -7.31 6.19
CA ALA A 116 -23.15 -8.20 5.37
C ALA A 116 -23.49 -9.62 5.78
N PRO A 117 -24.04 -10.42 4.86
CA PRO A 117 -24.17 -11.83 5.13
C PRO A 117 -22.77 -12.40 5.39
N ASP A 118 -22.69 -13.60 5.96
CA ASP A 118 -21.51 -14.46 5.88
C ASP A 118 -21.24 -14.88 4.41
N GLN A 119 -21.15 -13.90 3.51
CA GLN A 119 -21.05 -14.09 2.08
C GLN A 119 -19.61 -14.48 1.77
N LYS A 120 -19.48 -15.69 1.23
CA LYS A 120 -18.21 -16.26 0.86
C LYS A 120 -17.95 -16.06 -0.63
N ILE A 121 -16.69 -15.89 -0.98
CA ILE A 121 -16.21 -15.97 -2.36
C ILE A 121 -15.90 -17.45 -2.61
N GLU A 122 -16.84 -18.14 -3.26
CA GLU A 122 -16.77 -19.60 -3.47
C GLU A 122 -15.93 -20.00 -4.69
N VAL A 123 -15.54 -19.05 -5.55
CA VAL A 123 -14.66 -19.34 -6.69
C VAL A 123 -13.23 -19.65 -6.20
N PRO A 124 -12.45 -20.49 -6.91
CA PRO A 124 -11.03 -20.62 -6.63
C PRO A 124 -10.31 -19.28 -6.71
N VAL A 125 -9.46 -18.97 -5.74
CA VAL A 125 -8.68 -17.73 -5.70
C VAL A 125 -7.22 -18.05 -5.46
N LEU A 126 -6.33 -17.45 -6.25
CA LEU A 126 -4.88 -17.44 -5.99
C LEU A 126 -4.47 -16.07 -5.46
N LEU A 127 -3.86 -16.05 -4.28
CA LEU A 127 -3.12 -14.91 -3.76
C LEU A 127 -1.61 -15.20 -3.87
N ILE A 128 -0.90 -14.41 -4.66
CA ILE A 128 0.57 -14.44 -4.71
C ILE A 128 1.06 -13.28 -3.86
N GLN A 129 1.84 -13.56 -2.83
CA GLN A 129 2.25 -12.57 -1.84
C GLN A 129 3.76 -12.59 -1.61
N GLY A 130 4.42 -11.46 -1.82
CA GLY A 130 5.80 -11.26 -1.39
C GLY A 130 5.91 -11.26 0.14
N GLU A 131 6.84 -12.01 0.72
CA GLU A 131 7.04 -12.04 2.18
C GLU A 131 7.67 -10.77 2.73
N GLU A 132 8.40 -10.03 1.87
CA GLU A 132 9.04 -8.75 2.18
C GLU A 132 8.14 -7.56 1.77
N ASP A 133 6.87 -7.81 1.46
CA ASP A 133 5.93 -6.76 1.11
C ASP A 133 5.69 -5.80 2.29
N TYR A 134 5.82 -4.51 2.01
CA TYR A 134 5.56 -3.44 2.96
C TYR A 134 4.12 -3.48 3.51
N VAL A 135 3.17 -4.09 2.79
CA VAL A 135 1.78 -4.25 3.22
C VAL A 135 1.66 -4.91 4.60
N PHE A 136 2.59 -5.79 4.98
CA PHE A 136 2.58 -6.43 6.29
C PHE A 136 2.86 -5.47 7.47
N LYS A 137 3.33 -4.25 7.19
CA LYS A 137 3.46 -3.20 8.22
C LYS A 137 2.12 -2.51 8.51
N PHE A 138 1.09 -2.71 7.69
CA PHE A 138 -0.25 -2.20 7.96
C PHE A 138 -0.94 -3.08 9.01
N PRO A 139 -1.53 -2.49 10.07
CA PRO A 139 -2.25 -3.25 11.09
C PRO A 139 -3.33 -4.15 10.49
N GLY A 140 -3.43 -5.40 10.96
CA GLY A 140 -4.47 -6.35 10.54
C GLY A 140 -4.15 -7.12 9.25
N PHE A 141 -3.20 -6.69 8.43
CA PHE A 141 -2.88 -7.39 7.16
C PHE A 141 -2.15 -8.71 7.40
N TYR A 142 -1.22 -8.72 8.36
CA TYR A 142 -0.49 -9.94 8.71
C TYR A 142 -1.45 -11.01 9.24
N GLU A 143 -2.35 -10.64 10.16
CA GLU A 143 -3.36 -11.52 10.73
C GLU A 143 -4.39 -11.96 9.68
N THR A 144 -4.71 -11.07 8.72
CA THR A 144 -5.65 -11.40 7.64
C THR A 144 -5.11 -12.48 6.71
N ILE A 145 -3.84 -12.35 6.30
CA ILE A 145 -3.23 -13.20 5.27
C ILE A 145 -2.52 -14.42 5.88
N LYS A 146 -1.66 -14.23 6.89
CA LYS A 146 -0.83 -15.30 7.47
C LYS A 146 -1.55 -16.13 8.54
N GLU A 147 -2.46 -15.54 9.33
CA GLU A 147 -3.17 -16.26 10.40
C GLU A 147 -4.48 -16.91 9.95
N GLY A 148 -4.80 -16.85 8.66
CA GLY A 148 -5.90 -17.63 8.09
C GLY A 148 -7.28 -16.97 8.16
N THR A 149 -7.36 -15.69 8.54
CA THR A 149 -8.66 -14.99 8.65
C THR A 149 -9.33 -14.84 7.29
N MET A 150 -8.56 -14.63 6.22
CA MET A 150 -9.09 -14.48 4.86
C MET A 150 -9.84 -15.73 4.38
N GLN A 151 -9.41 -16.92 4.79
CA GLN A 151 -9.97 -18.22 4.41
C GLN A 151 -11.40 -18.41 4.96
N LYS A 152 -11.79 -17.66 5.99
CA LYS A 152 -13.18 -17.64 6.48
C LYS A 152 -14.14 -17.08 5.43
N TYR A 153 -13.67 -16.13 4.62
CA TYR A 153 -14.42 -15.43 3.58
C TYR A 153 -14.14 -15.99 2.18
N VAL A 154 -12.98 -16.62 1.98
CA VAL A 154 -12.54 -17.22 0.71
C VAL A 154 -12.10 -18.67 0.98
N PRO A 155 -13.03 -19.62 1.10
CA PRO A 155 -12.71 -21.00 1.49
C PRO A 155 -11.79 -21.73 0.49
N ASN A 156 -11.84 -21.36 -0.79
CA ASN A 156 -11.04 -21.95 -1.87
C ASN A 156 -9.82 -21.09 -2.22
N LEU A 157 -9.20 -20.47 -1.21
CA LEU A 157 -8.01 -19.63 -1.35
C LEU A 157 -6.73 -20.47 -1.33
N GLU A 158 -5.94 -20.35 -2.38
CA GLU A 158 -4.54 -20.78 -2.45
C GLU A 158 -3.64 -19.57 -2.24
N ILE A 159 -2.67 -19.67 -1.33
CA ILE A 159 -1.69 -18.61 -1.09
C ILE A 159 -0.30 -19.12 -1.47
N SER A 160 0.36 -18.41 -2.38
CA SER A 160 1.76 -18.64 -2.75
C SER A 160 2.62 -17.52 -2.19
N TYR A 161 3.47 -17.84 -1.23
CA TYR A 161 4.41 -16.89 -0.64
C TYR A 161 5.72 -16.87 -1.42
N MET A 162 6.21 -15.67 -1.73
CA MET A 162 7.50 -15.45 -2.40
C MET A 162 8.49 -14.89 -1.39
N PRO A 163 9.46 -15.70 -0.89
CA PRO A 163 10.33 -15.31 0.24
C PRO A 163 11.09 -14.00 0.03
N GLU A 164 11.46 -13.68 -1.22
CA GLU A 164 12.19 -12.45 -1.55
C GLU A 164 11.31 -11.39 -2.24
N GLY A 165 10.02 -11.70 -2.45
CA GLY A 165 9.07 -10.83 -3.12
C GLY A 165 8.73 -9.62 -2.27
N THR A 166 8.76 -8.44 -2.88
CA THR A 166 8.32 -7.18 -2.27
C THR A 166 6.89 -6.85 -2.73
N HIS A 167 6.48 -5.58 -2.62
CA HIS A 167 5.15 -5.13 -3.06
C HIS A 167 4.89 -5.31 -4.55
N PHE A 168 5.94 -5.23 -5.37
CA PHE A 168 5.86 -5.36 -6.83
C PHE A 168 6.37 -6.71 -7.30
N ALA A 169 6.01 -7.79 -6.60
CA ALA A 169 6.50 -9.15 -6.88
C ALA A 169 6.33 -9.57 -8.36
N GLN A 170 5.26 -9.11 -9.01
CA GLN A 170 5.00 -9.36 -10.44
C GLN A 170 6.01 -8.72 -11.38
N GLU A 171 6.62 -7.59 -10.99
CA GLU A 171 7.67 -6.91 -11.76
C GLU A 171 9.06 -7.42 -11.35
N GLN A 172 9.24 -7.75 -10.07
CA GLN A 172 10.49 -8.26 -9.51
C GLN A 172 10.81 -9.69 -10.00
N PHE A 173 9.81 -10.56 -10.06
CA PHE A 173 9.95 -11.99 -10.40
C PHE A 173 8.87 -12.42 -11.43
N PRO A 174 8.86 -11.81 -12.63
CA PRO A 174 7.78 -12.02 -13.60
C PRO A 174 7.63 -13.48 -14.01
N ASP A 175 8.73 -14.21 -14.20
CA ASP A 175 8.69 -15.62 -14.60
C ASP A 175 8.04 -16.50 -13.52
N GLN A 176 8.40 -16.31 -12.25
CA GLN A 176 7.81 -17.08 -11.14
C GLN A 176 6.33 -16.76 -10.97
N VAL A 177 5.94 -15.48 -11.05
CA VAL A 177 4.53 -15.08 -10.99
C VAL A 177 3.73 -15.67 -12.14
N ASN A 178 4.28 -15.62 -13.36
CA ASN A 178 3.64 -16.21 -14.54
C ASN A 178 3.48 -17.73 -14.40
N GLU A 179 4.49 -18.44 -13.90
CA GLU A 179 4.41 -19.88 -13.64
C GLU A 179 3.30 -20.22 -12.64
N LEU A 180 3.20 -19.47 -11.54
CA LEU A 180 2.14 -19.64 -10.54
C LEU A 180 0.74 -19.42 -11.13
N ILE A 181 0.56 -18.35 -11.90
CA ILE A 181 -0.72 -18.05 -12.57
C ILE A 181 -1.09 -19.17 -13.55
N ILE A 182 -0.15 -19.60 -14.40
CA ILE A 182 -0.39 -20.66 -15.38
C ILE A 182 -0.70 -22.00 -14.70
N HIS A 183 0.02 -22.33 -13.63
CA HIS A 183 -0.23 -23.53 -12.84
C HIS A 183 -1.65 -23.53 -12.26
N PHE A 184 -2.04 -22.42 -11.63
CA PHE A 184 -3.37 -22.26 -11.06
C PHE A 184 -4.47 -22.38 -12.11
N LEU A 185 -4.35 -21.69 -13.25
CA LEU A 185 -5.33 -21.76 -14.34
C LEU A 185 -5.45 -23.16 -14.94
N LYS A 186 -4.35 -23.93 -15.02
CA LYS A 186 -4.39 -25.33 -15.46
C LYS A 186 -5.04 -26.26 -14.43
N GLY A 187 -4.89 -25.96 -13.14
CA GLY A 187 -5.52 -26.69 -12.04
C GLY A 187 -7.02 -26.42 -11.92
N HIS A 188 -7.48 -25.26 -12.38
CA HIS A 188 -8.88 -24.82 -12.31
C HIS A 188 -9.46 -24.52 -13.71
N PRO A 189 -9.60 -25.53 -14.59
CA PRO A 189 -10.17 -25.32 -15.91
C PRO A 189 -11.62 -24.85 -15.81
N VAL A 190 -11.98 -23.83 -16.58
CA VAL A 190 -13.38 -23.40 -16.69
C VAL A 190 -14.12 -24.49 -17.47
N ASN A 191 -15.04 -25.18 -16.80
CA ASN A 191 -15.98 -26.06 -17.50
C ASN A 191 -16.85 -25.17 -18.40
N ALA A 192 -16.63 -25.28 -19.72
CA ALA A 192 -17.42 -24.61 -20.75
C ALA A 192 -18.80 -25.25 -20.91
#